data_AF-A0A8T0XKM3-F1
#
_entry.id   AF-A0A8T0XKM3-F1
#
_cell.length_a   1.000
_cell.length_b   1.000
_cell.length_c   1.000
_cell.angle_alpha   90.00
_cell.angle_beta   90.00
_cell.angle_gamma   90.00
#
_symmetry.space_group_name_H-M   'P 1'
#
loop_
_entity.id
_entity.type
_entity.pdbx_description
1 polymer ?
#
loop_
_entity_poly.entity_id
_entity_poly.type
_entity_poly.pdbx_seq_one_letter_code
_entity_poly.pdbx_strand_id
1 'polypeptide(L)'
;MNKDTSELDFVAQEAKLQHKVNLPIHEDDLVSDEAMWSLYERWCKVFDEERDSDEMARRFKEFKENVLYVYRVNNSGLPYKSKLNQFSDGKLRELWYPRLDDDQDFIGWLPESNMGFKIPQELETVWANMKV
;
A
#
# COMPACT_ATOMS: atom_id res chain seq x y z
N MET A 1 20.98 25.08 -8.38
CA MET A 1 20.25 24.90 -7.10
C MET A 1 19.37 23.70 -7.31
N ASN A 2 19.82 22.56 -6.79
CA ASN A 2 19.58 21.25 -7.37
C ASN A 2 18.42 20.62 -6.59
N LYS A 3 17.20 20.70 -7.14
CA LYS A 3 15.99 20.18 -6.48
C LYS A 3 16.00 18.65 -6.30
N ASP A 4 16.75 17.94 -7.14
CA ASP A 4 16.73 16.48 -7.18
C ASP A 4 17.46 15.81 -6.01
N THR A 5 18.42 16.51 -5.40
CA THR A 5 19.18 15.97 -4.26
C THR A 5 18.35 16.00 -2.97
N SER A 6 17.45 16.98 -2.81
CA SER A 6 16.62 17.07 -1.59
C SER A 6 15.48 16.07 -1.56
N GLU A 7 14.89 15.71 -2.70
CA GLU A 7 13.79 14.73 -2.72
C GLU A 7 14.31 13.30 -2.48
N LEU A 8 15.45 12.94 -3.07
CA LEU A 8 16.08 11.64 -2.81
C LEU A 8 16.59 11.53 -1.37
N ASP A 9 17.14 12.60 -0.80
CA ASP A 9 17.55 12.63 0.61
C ASP A 9 16.34 12.57 1.56
N PHE A 10 15.21 13.20 1.20
CA PHE A 10 13.95 13.10 1.94
C PHE A 10 13.40 11.67 1.92
N VAL A 11 13.30 11.05 0.74
CA VAL A 11 12.85 9.65 0.60
C VAL A 11 13.78 8.70 1.36
N ALA A 12 15.09 8.94 1.36
CA ALA A 12 16.05 8.14 2.12
C ALA A 12 15.95 8.34 3.64
N GLN A 13 15.64 9.56 4.11
CA GLN A 13 15.39 9.86 5.52
C GLN A 13 14.09 9.19 5.99
N GLU A 14 13.03 9.27 5.18
CA GLU A 14 11.73 8.62 5.40
C GLU A 14 11.85 7.09 5.39
N ALA A 15 12.61 6.52 4.44
CA ALA A 15 12.90 5.09 4.41
C ALA A 15 13.67 4.60 5.64
N LYS A 16 14.52 5.45 6.25
CA LYS A 16 15.19 5.14 7.53
C LYS A 16 14.20 5.16 8.70
N LEU A 17 13.17 6.02 8.68
CA LEU A 17 12.10 6.03 9.69
C LEU A 17 11.18 4.81 9.57
N GLN A 18 10.90 4.35 8.34
CA GLN A 18 10.12 3.12 8.09
C GLN A 18 10.68 1.87 8.79
N HIS A 19 11.96 1.86 9.17
CA HIS A 19 12.57 0.70 9.83
C HIS A 19 12.26 0.60 11.33
N LYS A 20 11.85 1.70 11.99
CA LYS A 20 11.58 1.74 13.44
C LYS A 20 10.14 1.41 13.83
N VAL A 21 9.23 1.46 12.87
CA VAL A 21 7.80 1.38 13.13
C VAL A 21 7.25 0.08 12.53
N ASN A 22 6.71 -0.79 13.38
CA ASN A 22 6.07 -2.05 12.99
C ASN A 22 4.62 -2.05 13.47
N LEU A 23 3.68 -1.99 12.53
CA LEU A 23 2.26 -2.18 12.81
C LEU A 23 1.85 -3.58 12.35
N PRO A 24 1.75 -4.56 13.26
CA PRO A 24 1.29 -5.89 12.90
C PRO A 24 -0.18 -5.88 12.50
N ILE A 25 -0.53 -6.74 11.55
CA ILE A 25 -1.91 -7.02 11.14
C ILE A 25 -2.35 -8.27 11.90
N HIS A 26 -3.45 -8.20 12.63
CA HIS A 26 -4.05 -9.36 13.30
C HIS A 26 -5.23 -9.88 12.48
N GLU A 27 -5.58 -11.16 12.63
CA GLU A 27 -6.75 -11.74 11.96
C GLU A 27 -8.04 -11.00 12.35
N ASP A 28 -8.14 -10.55 13.60
CA ASP A 28 -9.24 -9.73 14.11
C ASP A 28 -9.39 -8.40 13.38
N ASP A 29 -8.31 -7.87 12.78
CA ASP A 29 -8.36 -6.63 12.00
C ASP A 29 -9.02 -6.84 10.62
N LEU A 30 -9.15 -8.09 10.17
CA LEU A 30 -9.63 -8.45 8.82
C LEU A 30 -11.10 -8.92 8.80
N VAL A 31 -11.73 -9.03 9.96
CA VAL A 31 -13.08 -9.62 10.10
C VAL A 31 -14.20 -8.74 9.58
N SER A 32 -14.00 -7.42 9.56
CA SER A 32 -14.99 -6.46 9.07
C SER A 32 -14.34 -5.13 8.66
N ASP A 33 -15.12 -4.31 7.95
CA ASP A 33 -14.69 -2.97 7.57
C ASP A 33 -14.48 -2.07 8.80
N GLU A 34 -15.25 -2.24 9.88
CA GLU A 34 -15.06 -1.49 11.14
C GLU A 34 -13.75 -1.87 11.85
N ALA A 35 -13.36 -3.14 11.79
CA ALA A 35 -12.09 -3.60 12.32
C ALA A 35 -10.91 -3.06 11.49
N MET A 36 -11.03 -3.10 10.15
CA MET A 36 -10.03 -2.49 9.25
C MET A 36 -9.95 -0.98 9.41
N TRP A 37 -11.07 -0.31 9.68
CA TRP A 37 -11.10 1.12 9.99
C TRP A 37 -10.33 1.42 11.28
N SER A 38 -10.55 0.61 12.32
CA SER A 38 -9.79 0.71 13.57
C SER A 38 -8.28 0.48 13.35
N LEU A 39 -7.90 -0.42 12.45
CA LEU A 39 -6.51 -0.56 12.02
C LEU A 39 -6.00 0.68 11.27
N TYR A 40 -6.83 1.29 10.42
CA TYR A 40 -6.47 2.50 9.68
C TYR A 40 -6.22 3.70 10.61
N GLU A 41 -7.04 3.87 11.64
CA GLU A 41 -6.81 4.91 12.66
C GLU A 41 -5.51 4.68 13.44
N ARG A 42 -5.18 3.42 13.78
CA ARG A 42 -3.88 3.10 14.39
C ARG A 42 -2.74 3.39 13.43
N TRP A 43 -2.91 3.08 12.15
CA TRP A 43 -1.93 3.38 11.12
C TRP A 43 -1.67 4.89 10.99
N CYS A 44 -2.70 5.74 10.96
CA CYS A 44 -2.53 7.20 10.90
C CYS A 44 -1.71 7.72 12.10
N LYS A 45 -1.99 7.24 13.31
CA LYS A 45 -1.24 7.62 14.54
C LYS A 45 0.21 7.18 14.50
N VAL A 46 0.47 6.03 13.90
CA VAL A 46 1.78 5.39 13.86
C VAL A 46 2.70 6.04 12.82
N PHE A 47 2.15 6.53 11.71
CA PHE A 47 2.88 7.21 10.65
C PHE A 47 2.76 8.74 10.68
N ASP A 48 2.17 9.29 11.75
CA ASP A 48 1.94 10.73 11.94
C ASP A 48 1.24 11.39 10.74
N GLU A 49 0.27 10.68 10.16
CA GLU A 49 -0.46 11.16 9.01
C GLU A 49 -1.74 11.89 9.46
N GLU A 50 -1.70 13.22 9.42
CA GLU A 50 -2.86 14.07 9.64
C GLU A 50 -3.78 14.06 8.43
N ARG A 51 -4.99 13.50 8.59
CA ARG A 51 -6.06 13.52 7.58
C ARG A 51 -7.39 13.85 8.23
N ASP A 52 -8.23 14.57 7.51
CA ASP A 52 -9.64 14.70 7.88
C ASP A 52 -10.42 13.40 7.59
N SER A 53 -11.63 13.32 8.13
CA SER A 53 -12.48 12.14 8.00
C SER A 53 -12.84 11.81 6.55
N ASP A 54 -12.96 12.82 5.71
CA ASP A 54 -13.41 12.67 4.32
C ASP A 54 -12.28 12.10 3.46
N GLU A 55 -11.06 12.61 3.65
CA GLU A 55 -9.85 12.09 3.00
C GLU A 55 -9.54 10.66 3.48
N MET A 56 -9.72 10.37 4.77
CA MET A 56 -9.62 8.99 5.27
C MET A 56 -10.66 8.09 4.60
N ALA A 57 -11.92 8.51 4.54
CA ALA A 57 -12.98 7.72 3.90
C ALA A 57 -12.68 7.45 2.42
N ARG A 58 -12.15 8.45 1.70
CA ARG A 58 -11.76 8.33 0.29
C ARG A 58 -10.63 7.32 0.08
N ARG A 59 -9.62 7.32 0.95
CA ARG A 59 -8.44 6.43 0.86
C ARG A 59 -8.67 5.04 1.44
N PHE A 60 -9.72 4.86 2.22
CA PHE A 60 -9.97 3.62 2.96
C PHE A 60 -10.01 2.39 2.05
N LYS A 61 -10.56 2.51 0.83
CA LYS A 61 -10.57 1.39 -0.14
C LYS A 61 -9.16 0.89 -0.47
N GLU A 62 -8.24 1.79 -0.83
CA GLU A 62 -6.84 1.45 -1.15
C GLU A 62 -6.12 0.91 0.07
N PHE A 63 -6.40 1.47 1.26
CA PHE A 63 -5.87 0.95 2.51
C PHE A 63 -6.27 -0.50 2.74
N LYS A 64 -7.54 -0.84 2.52
CA LYS A 64 -8.03 -2.23 2.67
C LYS A 64 -7.32 -3.19 1.74
N GLU A 65 -7.19 -2.83 0.47
CA GLU A 65 -6.53 -3.66 -0.54
C GLU A 65 -5.05 -3.93 -0.18
N ASN A 66 -4.34 -2.89 0.29
CA ASN A 66 -2.94 -3.02 0.71
C ASN A 66 -2.76 -3.86 1.98
N VAL A 67 -3.64 -3.74 2.98
CA VAL A 67 -3.62 -4.58 4.19
C VAL A 67 -3.79 -6.05 3.81
N LEU A 68 -4.78 -6.36 2.97
CA LEU A 68 -5.03 -7.72 2.50
C LEU A 68 -3.85 -8.27 1.68
N TYR A 69 -3.24 -7.44 0.84
CA TYR A 69 -2.05 -7.81 0.08
C TYR A 69 -0.88 -8.18 1.01
N VAL A 70 -0.56 -7.32 1.98
CA VAL A 70 0.50 -7.58 2.97
C VAL A 70 0.23 -8.86 3.74
N TYR A 71 -1.01 -9.05 4.21
CA TYR A 71 -1.40 -10.27 4.92
C TYR A 71 -1.20 -11.53 4.06
N ARG A 72 -1.65 -11.50 2.80
CA ARG A 72 -1.51 -12.65 1.88
C ARG A 72 -0.05 -12.96 1.58
N VAL A 73 0.78 -11.96 1.26
CA VAL A 73 2.22 -12.13 1.01
C VAL A 73 2.93 -12.71 2.23
N ASN A 74 2.57 -12.25 3.43
CA ASN A 74 3.18 -12.75 4.65
C ASN A 74 2.78 -14.20 4.96
N ASN A 75 1.66 -14.69 4.40
CA ASN A 75 1.15 -16.05 4.58
C ASN A 75 1.38 -16.98 3.37
N SER A 76 1.99 -16.51 2.27
CA SER A 76 2.19 -17.30 1.04
C SER A 76 3.49 -18.12 1.00
N GLY A 77 4.26 -18.17 2.08
CA GLY A 77 5.52 -18.92 2.14
C GLY A 77 6.68 -18.28 1.36
N LEU A 78 6.52 -17.05 0.87
CA LEU A 78 7.58 -16.32 0.18
C LEU A 78 8.78 -16.02 1.11
N PRO A 79 10.01 -15.93 0.55
CA PRO A 79 11.23 -15.71 1.33
C PRO A 79 11.34 -14.27 1.89
N TYR A 80 10.42 -13.40 1.53
CA TYR A 80 10.34 -12.02 1.99
C TYR A 80 9.01 -11.74 2.69
N LYS A 81 8.99 -10.68 3.50
CA LYS A 81 7.78 -10.20 4.18
C LYS A 81 7.53 -8.75 3.79
N SER A 82 6.27 -8.43 3.57
CA SER A 82 5.79 -7.06 3.41
C SER A 82 5.31 -6.52 4.75
N LYS A 83 5.30 -5.20 4.90
CA LYS A 83 4.79 -4.51 6.08
C LYS A 83 3.98 -3.29 5.68
N LEU A 84 3.03 -2.91 6.53
CA LEU A 84 2.39 -1.61 6.40
C LEU A 84 3.45 -0.51 6.55
N ASN A 85 3.31 0.52 5.73
CA ASN A 85 4.20 1.66 5.67
C ASN A 85 3.37 2.93 5.43
N GLN A 86 3.99 4.11 5.44
CA GLN A 86 3.31 5.41 5.26
C GLN A 86 2.56 5.59 3.93
N PHE A 87 2.72 4.67 2.98
CA PHE A 87 2.04 4.69 1.69
C PHE A 87 0.94 3.64 1.56
N SER A 88 0.63 2.91 2.65
CA SER A 88 -0.35 1.82 2.63
C SER A 88 -1.77 2.27 2.31
N ASP A 89 -2.07 3.56 2.29
CA ASP A 89 -3.38 4.10 1.89
C ASP A 89 -3.40 4.70 0.47
N GLY A 90 -2.38 4.42 -0.33
CA GLY A 90 -2.30 4.85 -1.72
C GLY A 90 -1.77 6.26 -1.95
N LYS A 91 -1.35 7.00 -0.90
CA LYS A 91 -0.76 8.35 -1.06
C LYS A 91 0.40 8.41 -2.05
N LEU A 92 1.25 7.38 -2.08
CA LEU A 92 2.33 7.29 -3.07
C LEU A 92 1.78 7.28 -4.49
N ARG A 93 0.73 6.51 -4.77
CA ARG A 93 0.12 6.46 -6.11
C ARG A 93 -0.28 7.86 -6.59
N GLU A 94 -0.89 8.66 -5.72
CA GLU A 94 -1.32 10.03 -6.06
C GLU A 94 -0.16 11.01 -6.23
N LEU A 95 0.94 10.84 -5.49
CA LEU A 95 2.14 11.67 -5.65
C LEU A 95 2.80 11.45 -7.03
N TRP A 96 2.88 10.19 -7.47
CA TRP A 96 3.54 9.83 -8.73
C TRP A 96 2.62 9.96 -9.94
N TYR A 97 1.31 9.84 -9.72
CA TYR A 97 0.28 9.94 -10.75
C TYR A 97 -0.85 10.85 -10.23
N PRO A 98 -0.63 12.18 -10.18
CA PRO A 98 -1.70 13.10 -9.86
C PRO A 98 -2.84 12.89 -10.87
N ARG A 99 -4.01 12.48 -10.36
CA ARG A 99 -5.23 12.14 -11.10
C ARG A 99 -5.31 12.85 -12.46
N LEU A 100 -5.04 12.11 -13.53
CA LEU A 100 -5.61 12.43 -14.83
C LEU A 100 -7.11 12.15 -14.69
N ASP A 101 -7.95 13.04 -15.21
CA ASP A 101 -9.41 13.07 -15.01
C ASP A 101 -10.08 11.67 -15.04
N ASP A 102 -11.13 11.52 -14.22
CA ASP A 102 -11.81 10.31 -13.72
C ASP A 102 -12.32 9.27 -14.77
N ASP A 103 -11.93 9.38 -16.05
CA ASP A 103 -12.46 8.57 -17.16
C ASP A 103 -11.51 7.48 -17.69
N GLN A 104 -10.49 7.09 -16.93
CA GLN A 104 -9.79 5.82 -17.19
C GLN A 104 -9.80 4.92 -15.97
N ASP A 105 -10.78 4.00 -15.98
CA ASP A 105 -10.74 2.74 -15.25
C ASP A 105 -9.38 2.05 -15.45
N PHE A 106 -8.46 2.31 -14.53
CA PHE A 106 -7.15 1.67 -14.47
C PHE A 106 -7.26 0.24 -13.91
N ILE A 107 -8.30 -0.51 -14.30
CA ILE A 107 -8.33 -1.98 -14.21
C ILE A 107 -7.52 -2.59 -15.39
N GLY A 108 -6.94 -1.77 -16.27
CA GLY A 108 -6.28 -2.21 -17.50
C GLY A 108 -4.74 -2.16 -17.56
N TRP A 109 -4.02 -1.64 -16.56
CA TRP A 109 -2.57 -1.39 -16.71
C TRP A 109 -1.73 -1.61 -15.44
N LEU A 110 -1.65 -2.86 -14.99
CA LEU A 110 -0.31 -3.40 -14.72
C LEU A 110 0.15 -4.08 -16.01
N PRO A 111 0.91 -3.43 -16.91
CA PRO A 111 1.76 -4.19 -17.80
C PRO A 111 2.81 -4.83 -16.91
N GLU A 112 2.82 -6.15 -16.88
CA GLU A 112 3.86 -7.02 -16.31
C GLU A 112 5.30 -6.65 -16.77
N SER A 113 5.46 -5.70 -17.68
CA SER A 113 6.68 -5.43 -18.43
C SER A 113 7.53 -4.25 -17.95
N ASN A 114 7.07 -3.39 -17.03
CA ASN A 114 7.78 -2.13 -16.73
C ASN A 114 8.28 -1.91 -15.28
N MET A 115 8.05 -2.85 -14.36
CA MET A 115 9.00 -3.05 -13.27
C MET A 115 9.88 -4.21 -13.67
N GLY A 116 11.21 -4.09 -13.59
CA GLY A 116 12.16 -5.20 -13.74
C GLY A 116 11.99 -6.32 -12.70
N PHE A 117 10.84 -6.39 -12.05
CA PHE A 117 10.34 -7.46 -11.21
C PHE A 117 9.44 -8.35 -12.08
N LYS A 118 10.00 -9.44 -12.62
CA LYS A 118 9.17 -10.51 -13.18
C LYS A 118 8.39 -11.11 -12.02
N ILE A 119 7.07 -10.97 -12.04
CA ILE A 119 6.19 -11.73 -11.15
C ILE A 119 6.39 -13.21 -11.52
N PRO A 120 6.77 -14.09 -10.57
CA PRO A 120 6.85 -15.52 -10.84
C PRO A 120 5.49 -16.00 -11.36
N GLN A 121 5.48 -16.76 -12.45
CA GLN A 121 4.27 -17.24 -13.15
C GLN A 121 3.30 -18.03 -12.23
N GLU A 122 3.84 -18.54 -11.14
CA GLU A 122 3.12 -19.18 -10.04
C GLU A 122 2.15 -18.23 -9.33
N LEU A 123 2.52 -16.95 -9.16
CA LEU A 123 1.68 -15.92 -8.53
C LEU A 123 0.56 -15.43 -9.46
N GLU A 124 0.82 -15.36 -10.77
CA GLU A 124 -0.22 -15.05 -11.78
C GLU A 124 -1.33 -16.11 -11.80
N THR A 125 -0.93 -17.39 -11.70
CA THR A 125 -1.88 -18.51 -11.65
C THR A 125 -2.71 -18.49 -10.36
N VAL A 126 -2.10 -18.10 -9.24
CA VAL A 126 -2.81 -17.94 -7.96
C VAL A 126 -3.81 -16.79 -8.01
N TRP A 127 -3.47 -15.68 -8.69
CA TRP A 127 -4.38 -14.54 -8.86
C TRP A 127 -5.55 -14.84 -9.80
N ALA A 128 -5.31 -15.57 -10.90
CA ALA A 128 -6.37 -15.98 -11.82
C ALA A 128 -7.39 -16.94 -11.17
N ASN A 129 -6.92 -17.83 -10.30
CA ASN A 129 -7.78 -18.80 -9.60
C ASN A 129 -8.51 -18.21 -8.38
N MET A 130 -8.18 -16.98 -7.96
CA MET A 130 -8.81 -16.28 -6.84
C MET A 130 -10.00 -15.38 -7.24
N LYS A 131 -10.36 -15.29 -8.53
CA LYS A 131 -11.50 -14.52 -9.05
C LYS A 131 -12.78 -15.37 -9.21
N VAL A 132 -13.08 -16.26 -8.26
CA VAL A 132 -14.37 -16.97 -8.17
C VAL A 132 -15.22 -16.36 -7.07
#